data_AF-A0A7V3T892-F1
#
_entry.id   AF-A0A7V3T892-F1
#
_cell.length_a   1.000
_cell.length_b   1.000
_cell.length_c   1.000
_cell.angle_alpha   90.00
_cell.angle_beta   90.00
_cell.angle_gamma   90.00
#
_symmetry.space_group_name_H-M   'P 1'
#
loop_
_entity.id
_entity.type
_entity.pdbx_description
1 polymer ?
#
loop_
_entity_poly.entity_id
_entity_poly.type
_entity_poly.pdbx_seq_one_letter_code
_entity_poly.pdbx_strand_id
1 'polypeptide(L)'
;MPHARYEYGPFGEPIRVTGPAAGQNPFRFSTKRIDPTSDLVLYEYRVYSPCTGRWANRDPLGEPGFMLLTTGRQPAHAHDFDKDDEPTTGRSWHVAERLNVYAFVLNNPQNRIDPIGLISFDGCSDQQQADLAAAWNSVCQMVNDPKFQCCVGRSGFIQIFKRRCSWGNVKFKCRRNDEGLCPWVCAHAWQSLGIGRGVIVVCDHWADCRLSLKCLLAHEFSHVIGWDPAHRGIVRKVEKCCTQQ
;
A
#
# COMPACT_ATOMS: atom_id res chain seq x y z
N MET A 1 13.27 37.42 4.06
CA MET A 1 12.66 36.26 4.75
C MET A 1 13.16 34.97 4.11
N PRO A 2 13.49 33.93 4.89
CA PRO A 2 13.90 32.64 4.35
C PRO A 2 12.74 32.04 3.56
N HIS A 3 12.99 31.74 2.28
CA HIS A 3 12.02 31.11 1.39
C HIS A 3 12.76 30.18 0.43
N ALA A 4 12.04 29.22 -0.12
CA ALA A 4 12.53 28.32 -1.14
C ALA A 4 11.42 27.99 -2.13
N ARG A 5 11.76 27.87 -3.41
CA ARG A 5 10.88 27.42 -4.48
C ARG A 5 11.58 26.31 -5.24
N TYR A 6 10.88 25.18 -5.36
CA TYR A 6 11.35 23.98 -6.05
C TYR A 6 10.40 23.65 -7.20
N GLU A 7 10.94 23.29 -8.35
CA GLU A 7 10.21 22.74 -9.49
C GLU A 7 10.88 21.43 -9.89
N TYR A 8 10.08 20.43 -10.21
CA TYR A 8 10.54 19.08 -10.50
C TYR A 8 9.99 18.59 -11.83
N GLY A 9 10.77 17.74 -12.49
CA GLY A 9 10.31 16.88 -13.58
C GLY A 9 9.37 15.80 -13.08
N PRO A 10 8.76 15.02 -14.00
CA PRO A 10 7.81 13.97 -13.64
C PRO A 10 8.37 12.99 -12.60
N PHE A 11 9.65 12.62 -12.72
CA PHE A 11 10.31 11.66 -11.83
C PHE A 11 11.06 12.34 -10.68
N GLY A 12 10.81 13.62 -10.41
CA GLY A 12 11.40 14.31 -9.28
C GLY A 12 12.78 14.90 -9.52
N GLU A 13 13.24 14.93 -10.78
CA GLU A 13 14.47 15.63 -11.15
C GLU A 13 14.28 17.13 -10.90
N PRO A 14 15.19 17.81 -10.19
CA PRO A 14 15.05 19.24 -9.94
C PRO A 14 15.20 20.03 -11.24
N ILE A 15 14.12 20.68 -11.70
CA ILE A 15 14.14 21.66 -12.80
C ILE A 15 14.60 23.01 -12.28
N ARG A 16 14.15 23.39 -11.07
CA ARG A 16 14.50 24.67 -10.46
C ARG A 16 14.58 24.56 -8.95
N VAL A 17 15.66 25.09 -8.37
CA VAL A 17 15.85 25.19 -6.91
C VAL A 17 16.30 26.61 -6.63
N THR A 18 15.43 27.42 -6.02
CA THR A 18 15.68 28.87 -5.83
C THR A 18 15.27 29.35 -4.44
N GLY A 19 15.94 30.39 -3.94
CA GLY A 19 15.65 31.04 -2.66
C GLY A 19 16.71 30.77 -1.58
N PRO A 20 16.87 31.69 -0.61
CA PRO A 20 17.93 31.65 0.40
C PRO A 20 17.84 30.45 1.36
N ALA A 21 16.67 29.81 1.48
CA ALA A 21 16.49 28.61 2.30
C ALA A 21 16.54 27.30 1.47
N ALA A 22 16.75 27.37 0.15
CA ALA A 22 16.58 26.21 -0.72
C ALA A 22 17.61 25.09 -0.48
N GLY A 23 18.85 25.47 -0.19
CA GLY A 23 19.90 24.53 0.20
C GLY A 23 19.75 23.98 1.62
N GLN A 24 19.07 24.71 2.51
CA GLN A 24 18.95 24.36 3.93
C GLN A 24 17.83 23.37 4.21
N ASN A 25 16.81 23.33 3.35
CA ASN A 25 15.69 22.42 3.51
C ASN A 25 16.05 21.00 3.05
N PRO A 26 16.10 20.02 3.96
CA PRO A 26 16.42 18.64 3.60
C PRO A 26 15.23 17.91 2.98
N PHE A 27 13.99 18.40 3.12
CA PHE A 27 12.78 17.75 2.61
C PHE A 27 12.34 18.38 1.28
N ARG A 28 12.27 17.59 0.22
CA ARG A 28 12.11 18.07 -1.15
C ARG A 28 11.00 17.31 -1.88
N PHE A 29 11.33 16.69 -3.02
CA PHE A 29 10.39 15.92 -3.82
C PHE A 29 9.64 14.88 -2.96
N SER A 30 8.31 14.77 -3.16
CA SER A 30 7.42 13.87 -2.41
C SER A 30 7.52 14.02 -0.86
N THR A 31 7.95 15.18 -0.36
CA THR A 31 8.20 15.44 1.06
C THR A 31 9.23 14.48 1.67
N LYS A 32 10.13 13.95 0.85
CA LYS A 32 11.20 13.05 1.27
C LYS A 32 12.52 13.76 1.42
N ARG A 33 13.36 13.20 2.28
CA ARG A 33 14.68 13.76 2.56
C ARG A 33 15.59 13.51 1.37
N ILE A 34 16.26 14.55 0.88
CA ILE A 34 17.33 14.41 -0.10
C ILE A 34 18.68 14.31 0.61
N ASP A 35 19.56 13.45 0.11
CA ASP A 35 20.97 13.50 0.44
C ASP A 35 21.68 14.49 -0.52
N PRO A 36 22.21 15.63 -0.03
CA PRO A 36 22.76 16.67 -0.90
C PRO A 36 24.08 16.28 -1.57
N THR A 37 24.71 15.17 -1.14
CA THR A 37 25.98 14.71 -1.72
C THR A 37 25.75 13.76 -2.91
N SER A 38 24.73 12.89 -2.82
CA SER A 38 24.41 11.91 -3.86
C SER A 38 23.18 12.26 -4.71
N ASP A 39 22.43 13.30 -4.34
CA ASP A 39 21.13 13.68 -4.90
C ASP A 39 20.07 12.57 -4.85
N LEU A 40 20.30 11.55 -4.01
CA LEU A 40 19.35 10.47 -3.78
C LEU A 40 18.27 10.91 -2.80
N VAL A 41 17.04 10.46 -3.06
CA VAL A 41 15.89 10.73 -2.20
C VAL A 41 15.65 9.53 -1.31
N LEU A 42 15.72 9.75 0.00
CA LEU A 42 15.62 8.72 1.01
C LEU A 42 14.15 8.49 1.38
N TYR A 43 13.61 7.35 0.95
CA TYR A 43 12.40 6.76 1.51
C TYR A 43 12.80 5.80 2.63
N GLU A 44 11.89 5.53 3.56
CA GLU A 44 12.22 4.76 4.76
C GLU A 44 12.81 3.38 4.45
N TYR A 45 12.26 2.70 3.44
CA TYR A 45 12.69 1.34 3.06
C TYR A 45 13.50 1.26 1.77
N ARG A 46 13.57 2.35 1.01
CA ARG A 46 14.20 2.35 -0.32
C ARG A 46 14.85 3.69 -0.63
N VAL A 47 15.95 3.64 -1.38
CA VAL A 47 16.64 4.82 -1.88
C VAL A 47 16.18 5.07 -3.31
N TYR A 48 15.63 6.24 -3.56
CA TYR A 48 15.14 6.65 -4.87
C TYR A 48 16.17 7.51 -5.60
N SER A 49 16.37 7.24 -6.89
CA SER A 49 17.22 8.05 -7.77
C SER A 49 16.33 8.80 -8.77
N PRO A 50 16.12 10.12 -8.57
CA PRO A 50 15.36 10.93 -9.52
C PRO A 50 15.97 10.92 -10.91
N CYS A 51 17.31 11.01 -11.01
CA CYS A 51 18.04 11.03 -12.29
C CYS A 51 17.76 9.81 -13.18
N THR A 52 17.50 8.64 -12.58
CA THR A 52 17.20 7.41 -13.34
C THR A 52 15.72 7.05 -13.35
N GLY A 53 14.88 7.79 -12.60
CA GLY A 53 13.46 7.47 -12.41
C GLY A 53 13.21 6.12 -11.74
N ARG A 54 14.17 5.60 -10.95
CA ARG A 54 14.16 4.24 -10.42
C ARG A 54 14.63 4.16 -8.96
N TRP A 55 14.24 3.09 -8.29
CA TRP A 55 14.83 2.72 -7.00
C TRP A 55 16.27 2.26 -7.22
N ALA A 56 17.18 2.72 -6.37
CA ALA A 56 18.59 2.33 -6.39
C ALA A 56 18.78 0.90 -5.83
N ASN A 57 17.92 0.48 -4.91
CA ASN A 57 17.87 -0.88 -4.39
C ASN A 57 16.62 -1.62 -4.87
N ARG A 58 16.74 -2.95 -4.94
CA ARG A 58 15.62 -3.85 -5.26
C ARG A 58 14.51 -3.69 -4.22
N ASP A 59 13.26 -3.77 -4.67
CA ASP A 59 12.11 -3.85 -3.76
C ASP A 59 12.25 -5.08 -2.84
N PRO A 60 12.38 -4.88 -1.51
CA PRO A 60 12.62 -5.97 -0.58
C PRO A 60 11.42 -6.91 -0.45
N LEU A 61 10.22 -6.53 -0.91
CA LEU A 61 8.99 -7.34 -0.85
C LEU A 61 8.99 -8.58 -1.76
N GLY A 62 10.09 -8.87 -2.48
CA GLY A 62 10.30 -10.10 -3.24
C GLY A 62 11.51 -10.92 -2.78
N GLU A 63 12.30 -10.44 -1.81
CA GLU A 63 13.47 -11.17 -1.33
C GLU A 63 13.12 -12.14 -0.19
N PRO A 64 13.44 -13.44 -0.31
CA PRO A 64 13.18 -14.43 0.73
C PRO A 64 13.74 -14.08 2.10
N GLY A 65 14.90 -13.42 2.16
CA GLY A 65 15.56 -13.01 3.41
C GLY A 65 14.80 -11.89 4.12
N PHE A 66 14.40 -10.85 3.39
CA PHE A 66 13.54 -9.79 3.93
C PHE A 66 12.19 -10.36 4.35
N MET A 67 11.59 -11.26 3.55
CA MET A 67 10.35 -11.94 3.92
C MET A 67 10.52 -12.82 5.17
N LEU A 68 11.61 -13.57 5.33
CA LEU A 68 11.83 -14.38 6.52
C LEU A 68 11.95 -13.50 7.78
N LEU A 69 12.74 -12.43 7.72
CA LEU A 69 12.98 -11.53 8.84
C LEU A 69 11.74 -10.73 9.22
N THR A 70 10.90 -10.35 8.26
CA THR A 70 9.70 -9.54 8.50
C THR A 70 8.46 -10.39 8.77
N THR A 71 8.29 -11.52 8.09
CA THR A 71 7.09 -12.37 8.16
C THR A 71 7.24 -13.59 9.06
N GLY A 72 8.47 -13.98 9.43
CA GLY A 72 8.73 -15.21 10.17
C GLY A 72 8.48 -16.50 9.38
N ARG A 73 8.28 -16.39 8.05
CA ARG A 73 8.12 -17.53 7.13
C ARG A 73 9.15 -17.45 6.02
N GLN A 74 9.84 -18.56 5.79
CA GLN A 74 10.54 -18.78 4.53
C GLN A 74 9.50 -19.03 3.43
N PRO A 75 9.61 -18.44 2.24
CA PRO A 75 8.79 -18.87 1.12
C PRO A 75 9.03 -20.36 0.90
N ALA A 76 7.98 -21.16 0.99
CA ALA A 76 8.06 -22.59 0.70
C ALA A 76 8.64 -22.75 -0.70
N HIS A 77 9.60 -23.65 -0.82
CA HIS A 77 10.37 -23.92 -2.03
C HIS A 77 9.49 -23.91 -3.29
N ALA A 78 10.02 -23.26 -4.33
CA ALA A 78 9.54 -23.44 -5.70
C ALA A 78 9.54 -24.94 -6.04
N HIS A 79 8.48 -25.37 -6.73
CA HIS A 79 8.15 -26.72 -7.23
C HIS A 79 7.33 -27.63 -6.30
N ASP A 80 6.06 -27.86 -6.67
CA ASP A 80 5.71 -29.06 -7.44
C ASP A 80 4.42 -28.90 -8.27
N PHE A 81 4.45 -29.58 -9.40
CA PHE A 81 3.50 -29.64 -10.51
C PHE A 81 2.36 -30.60 -10.17
N ASP A 82 1.09 -30.20 -10.26
CA ASP A 82 0.01 -30.89 -11.02
C ASP A 82 -1.39 -30.33 -10.70
N LYS A 83 -2.11 -29.98 -11.78
CA LYS A 83 -3.55 -30.21 -12.06
C LYS A 83 -4.59 -29.63 -11.07
N ASP A 84 -5.49 -28.72 -11.43
CA ASP A 84 -6.31 -28.64 -12.65
C ASP A 84 -6.63 -27.17 -12.98
N ASP A 85 -6.25 -26.76 -14.18
CA ASP A 85 -6.55 -25.47 -14.80
C ASP A 85 -7.34 -25.77 -16.08
N GLU A 86 -8.26 -24.90 -16.50
CA GLU A 86 -8.84 -24.96 -17.86
C GLU A 86 -9.45 -23.60 -18.25
N PRO A 87 -9.34 -23.12 -19.50
CA PRO A 87 -8.19 -23.17 -20.41
C PRO A 87 -7.75 -21.79 -20.96
N THR A 88 -6.42 -21.62 -21.03
CA THR A 88 -5.60 -20.97 -22.07
C THR A 88 -6.09 -19.72 -22.82
N THR A 89 -5.50 -18.57 -22.48
CA THR A 89 -4.51 -17.95 -23.39
C THR A 89 -3.29 -17.60 -22.57
N GLY A 90 -2.22 -18.37 -22.77
CA GLY A 90 -1.11 -18.47 -21.84
C GLY A 90 -0.37 -17.16 -21.57
N ARG A 91 0.00 -16.97 -20.30
CA ARG A 91 1.26 -16.35 -19.91
C ARG A 91 1.82 -17.05 -18.67
N SER A 92 2.91 -17.77 -18.94
CA SER A 92 3.81 -18.43 -18.00
C SER A 92 4.09 -17.63 -16.72
N TRP A 93 4.30 -18.38 -15.63
CA TRP A 93 4.75 -18.02 -14.28
C TRP A 93 6.12 -17.31 -14.20
N HIS A 94 6.61 -16.67 -15.27
CA HIS A 94 7.71 -15.71 -15.25
C HIS A 94 7.33 -14.35 -14.62
N VAL A 95 6.21 -14.23 -13.90
CA VAL A 95 5.67 -12.91 -13.51
C VAL A 95 6.52 -12.22 -12.42
N ALA A 96 7.26 -12.97 -11.61
CA ALA A 96 8.28 -12.40 -10.72
C ALA A 96 9.48 -11.81 -11.50
N GLU A 97 9.78 -12.33 -12.70
CA GLU A 97 10.78 -11.76 -13.62
C GLU A 97 10.23 -10.61 -14.50
N ARG A 98 8.91 -10.45 -14.58
CA ARG A 98 8.25 -9.39 -15.39
C ARG A 98 7.87 -8.13 -14.60
N LEU A 99 7.98 -8.17 -13.28
CA LEU A 99 7.83 -6.98 -12.44
C LEU A 99 9.20 -6.32 -12.29
N ASN A 100 9.33 -5.10 -12.81
CA ASN A 100 10.53 -4.31 -12.58
C ASN A 100 10.57 -3.89 -11.11
N VAL A 101 11.31 -4.66 -10.30
CA VAL A 101 11.53 -4.44 -8.86
C VAL A 101 12.29 -3.15 -8.53
N TYR A 102 12.70 -2.40 -9.55
CA TYR A 102 13.30 -1.07 -9.44
C TYR A 102 12.38 0.05 -9.94
N ALA A 103 11.16 -0.27 -10.42
CA ALA A 103 10.26 0.72 -10.98
C ALA A 103 9.74 1.68 -9.90
N PHE A 104 9.88 2.97 -10.16
CA PHE A 104 9.30 4.01 -9.33
C PHE A 104 7.85 4.26 -9.74
N VAL A 105 6.93 4.00 -8.81
CA VAL A 105 5.49 4.31 -8.92
C VAL A 105 4.85 3.92 -10.26
N LEU A 106 5.18 2.73 -10.77
CA LEU A 106 4.72 2.19 -12.06
C LEU A 106 4.96 3.13 -13.26
N ASN A 107 6.04 3.91 -13.25
CA ASN A 107 6.35 4.93 -14.26
C ASN A 107 5.24 5.98 -14.43
N ASN A 108 4.43 6.21 -13.39
CA ASN A 108 3.41 7.25 -13.38
C ASN A 108 3.49 8.14 -12.11
N PRO A 109 4.65 8.79 -11.87
CA PRO A 109 4.91 9.59 -10.67
C PRO A 109 4.11 10.91 -10.61
N GLN A 110 3.50 11.34 -11.72
CA GLN A 110 2.65 12.52 -11.75
C GLN A 110 1.28 12.30 -11.11
N ASN A 111 0.77 11.06 -11.19
CA ASN A 111 -0.57 10.70 -10.74
C ASN A 111 -0.55 9.72 -9.56
N ARG A 112 0.63 9.45 -8.99
CA ARG A 112 0.81 8.44 -7.94
C ARG A 112 1.93 8.86 -7.01
N ILE A 113 1.66 8.72 -5.72
CA ILE A 113 2.63 8.97 -4.64
C ILE A 113 2.91 7.65 -3.96
N ASP A 114 4.19 7.37 -3.67
CA ASP A 114 4.59 6.22 -2.85
C ASP A 114 4.98 6.71 -1.44
N PRO A 115 4.07 6.73 -0.44
CA PRO A 115 4.31 7.45 0.81
C PRO A 115 5.45 6.88 1.65
N ILE A 116 5.80 5.60 1.48
CA ILE A 116 6.86 4.94 2.28
C ILE A 116 7.76 4.03 1.44
N GLY A 117 7.52 3.93 0.14
CA GLY A 117 8.12 2.90 -0.70
C GLY A 117 7.26 1.64 -0.85
N LEU A 118 5.96 1.62 -0.48
CA LEU A 118 5.17 0.37 -0.36
C LEU A 118 3.63 0.45 -0.68
N ILE A 119 2.95 1.62 -0.80
CA ILE A 119 1.47 1.73 -1.10
C ILE A 119 1.22 1.97 -2.59
N SER A 120 0.16 1.39 -3.18
CA SER A 120 -0.18 1.59 -4.60
C SER A 120 -1.67 1.79 -4.91
N PHE A 121 -1.98 2.67 -5.87
CA PHE A 121 -3.34 2.97 -6.33
C PHE A 121 -3.58 2.51 -7.78
N ASP A 122 -4.82 2.19 -8.14
CA ASP A 122 -5.24 1.77 -9.48
C ASP A 122 -6.63 2.34 -9.81
N GLY A 123 -6.73 3.19 -10.82
CA GLY A 123 -8.01 3.81 -11.23
C GLY A 123 -8.58 4.87 -10.28
N CYS A 124 -7.80 5.38 -9.31
CA CYS A 124 -8.24 6.39 -8.35
C CYS A 124 -7.85 7.82 -8.77
N SER A 125 -8.77 8.79 -8.61
CA SER A 125 -8.47 10.22 -8.74
C SER A 125 -7.57 10.73 -7.61
N ASP A 126 -6.91 11.88 -7.78
CA ASP A 126 -6.01 12.45 -6.78
C ASP A 126 -6.70 12.67 -5.42
N GLN A 127 -7.95 13.13 -5.45
CA GLN A 127 -8.75 13.30 -4.23
C GLN A 127 -9.01 11.94 -3.54
N GLN A 128 -9.40 10.92 -4.31
CA GLN A 128 -9.60 9.57 -3.76
C GLN A 128 -8.32 8.97 -3.18
N GLN A 129 -7.17 9.21 -3.81
CA GLN A 129 -5.88 8.77 -3.28
C GLN A 129 -5.56 9.43 -1.95
N ALA A 130 -5.80 10.74 -1.82
CA ALA A 130 -5.61 11.48 -0.58
C ALA A 130 -6.54 10.97 0.53
N ASP A 131 -7.82 10.77 0.22
CA ASP A 131 -8.83 10.30 1.17
C ASP A 131 -8.53 8.86 1.64
N LEU A 132 -8.13 7.98 0.72
CA LEU A 132 -7.73 6.61 1.02
C LEU A 132 -6.46 6.56 1.89
N ALA A 133 -5.45 7.37 1.56
CA ALA A 133 -4.22 7.43 2.34
C ALA A 133 -4.49 7.95 3.76
N ALA A 134 -5.30 9.00 3.90
CA ALA A 134 -5.70 9.55 5.19
C ALA A 134 -6.49 8.53 6.02
N ALA A 135 -7.49 7.88 5.41
CA ALA A 135 -8.29 6.85 6.06
C ALA A 135 -7.43 5.64 6.48
N TRP A 136 -6.50 5.20 5.63
CA TRP A 136 -5.58 4.12 5.94
C TRP A 136 -4.66 4.46 7.13
N ASN A 137 -4.16 5.69 7.20
CA ASN A 137 -3.41 6.16 8.36
C ASN A 137 -4.25 6.13 9.64
N SER A 138 -5.51 6.55 9.57
CA SER A 138 -6.45 6.46 10.71
C SER A 138 -6.74 5.02 11.12
N VAL A 139 -6.83 4.07 10.17
CA VAL A 139 -6.93 2.64 10.48
C VAL A 139 -5.71 2.19 11.27
N CYS A 140 -4.52 2.57 10.82
CA CYS A 140 -3.28 2.16 11.47
C CYS A 140 -3.06 2.77 12.85
N GLN A 141 -3.54 3.99 13.09
CA GLN A 141 -3.60 4.57 14.43
C GLN A 141 -4.58 3.80 15.32
N MET A 142 -5.78 3.51 14.82
CA MET A 142 -6.79 2.73 15.54
C MET A 142 -6.29 1.34 15.94
N VAL A 143 -5.61 0.62 15.06
CA VAL A 143 -5.09 -0.72 15.39
C VAL A 143 -4.04 -0.67 16.52
N ASN A 144 -3.38 0.47 16.71
CA ASN A 144 -2.46 0.71 17.83
C ASN A 144 -3.15 1.15 19.13
N ASP A 145 -4.44 1.48 19.11
CA ASP A 145 -5.21 1.84 20.30
C ASP A 145 -5.48 0.61 21.19
N PRO A 146 -5.09 0.63 22.49
CA PRO A 146 -5.40 -0.45 23.43
C PRO A 146 -6.90 -0.79 23.52
N LYS A 147 -7.80 0.20 23.39
CA LYS A 147 -9.26 -0.02 23.44
C LYS A 147 -9.72 -0.86 22.25
N PHE A 148 -9.22 -0.55 21.05
CA PHE A 148 -9.51 -1.34 19.85
C PHE A 148 -8.99 -2.77 19.98
N GLN A 149 -7.74 -2.92 20.44
CA GLN A 149 -7.12 -4.23 20.63
C GLN A 149 -7.88 -5.10 21.62
N CYS A 150 -8.32 -4.51 22.73
CA CYS A 150 -9.14 -5.16 23.74
C CYS A 150 -10.52 -5.54 23.17
N CYS A 151 -11.17 -4.64 22.44
CA CYS A 151 -12.45 -4.91 21.81
C CYS A 151 -12.39 -6.08 20.82
N VAL A 152 -11.37 -6.10 19.94
CA VAL A 152 -11.19 -7.17 18.95
C VAL A 152 -10.84 -8.50 19.62
N GLY A 153 -10.02 -8.49 20.68
CA GLY A 153 -9.73 -9.66 21.51
C GLY A 153 -8.98 -10.78 20.79
N ARG A 154 -8.29 -10.48 19.68
CA ARG A 154 -7.52 -11.44 18.87
C ARG A 154 -6.10 -10.92 18.68
N SER A 155 -5.21 -11.19 19.64
CA SER A 155 -3.84 -10.67 19.64
C SER A 155 -3.04 -11.05 18.39
N GLY A 156 -3.16 -12.29 17.89
CA GLY A 156 -2.51 -12.74 16.66
C GLY A 156 -2.95 -11.95 15.42
N PHE A 157 -4.26 -11.77 15.24
CA PHE A 157 -4.82 -10.94 14.18
C PHE A 157 -4.35 -9.48 14.27
N ILE A 158 -4.42 -8.89 15.48
CA ILE A 158 -3.96 -7.52 15.71
C ILE A 158 -2.48 -7.36 15.37
N GLN A 159 -1.63 -8.34 15.73
CA GLN A 159 -0.22 -8.29 15.35
C GLN A 159 -0.02 -8.34 13.84
N ILE A 160 -0.78 -9.17 13.11
CA ILE A 160 -0.73 -9.22 11.64
C ILE A 160 -1.20 -7.90 11.04
N PHE A 161 -2.29 -7.32 11.56
CA PHE A 161 -2.81 -6.04 11.12
C PHE A 161 -1.79 -4.92 11.35
N LYS A 162 -1.21 -4.82 12.56
CA LYS A 162 -0.15 -3.84 12.89
C LYS A 162 1.03 -3.96 11.95
N ARG A 163 1.51 -5.18 11.68
CA ARG A 163 2.60 -5.43 10.72
C ARG A 163 2.25 -4.89 9.34
N ARG A 164 1.03 -5.09 8.87
CA ARG A 164 0.57 -4.61 7.58
C ARG A 164 0.45 -3.09 7.49
N CYS A 165 0.09 -2.45 8.59
CA CYS A 165 0.16 -1.01 8.73
C CYS A 165 1.59 -0.45 8.62
N SER A 166 2.58 -1.16 9.17
CA SER A 166 3.99 -0.77 9.06
C SER A 166 4.62 -1.05 7.69
N TRP A 167 4.04 -1.96 6.89
CA TRP A 167 4.61 -2.43 5.62
C TRP A 167 4.02 -1.77 4.37
N GLY A 168 2.98 -0.93 4.49
CA GLY A 168 2.35 -0.20 3.37
C GLY A 168 1.87 -1.01 2.17
N ASN A 169 2.00 -2.34 2.15
CA ASN A 169 1.70 -3.21 1.02
C ASN A 169 0.20 -3.47 0.90
N VAL A 170 -0.54 -2.37 0.67
CA VAL A 170 -1.96 -2.35 0.40
C VAL A 170 -2.14 -1.71 -0.96
N LYS A 171 -2.84 -2.43 -1.83
CA LYS A 171 -3.25 -1.91 -3.12
C LYS A 171 -4.70 -1.48 -3.02
N PHE A 172 -4.96 -0.21 -3.32
CA PHE A 172 -6.31 0.28 -3.49
C PHE A 172 -6.65 0.36 -4.97
N LYS A 173 -7.84 -0.10 -5.34
CA LYS A 173 -8.37 0.03 -6.69
C LYS A 173 -9.69 0.77 -6.63
N CYS A 174 -9.81 1.90 -7.31
CA CYS A 174 -11.07 2.61 -7.40
C CYS A 174 -11.84 2.14 -8.63
N ARG A 175 -13.16 2.00 -8.49
CA ARG A 175 -14.07 1.62 -9.57
C ARG A 175 -15.33 2.46 -9.54
N ARG A 176 -15.87 2.68 -10.74
CA ARG A 176 -17.16 3.32 -10.93
C ARG A 176 -18.30 2.42 -10.46
N ASN A 177 -19.40 3.04 -10.05
CA ASN A 177 -20.55 2.36 -9.45
C ASN A 177 -21.27 1.39 -10.41
N ASP A 178 -21.07 1.54 -11.72
CA ASP A 178 -21.62 0.69 -12.77
C ASP A 178 -20.74 -0.55 -13.08
N GLU A 179 -19.61 -0.73 -12.39
CA GLU A 179 -18.64 -1.78 -12.71
C GLU A 179 -18.53 -2.89 -11.64
N GLY A 180 -18.63 -4.15 -12.08
CA GLY A 180 -18.34 -5.31 -11.23
C GLY A 180 -19.29 -5.44 -10.04
N LEU A 181 -18.75 -5.55 -8.83
CA LEU A 181 -19.54 -5.66 -7.59
C LEU A 181 -19.99 -4.29 -7.04
N CYS A 182 -19.46 -3.18 -7.58
CA CYS A 182 -19.74 -1.83 -7.08
C CYS A 182 -21.20 -1.36 -7.13
N PRO A 183 -22.13 -1.93 -7.93
CA PRO A 183 -23.54 -1.57 -7.78
C PRO A 183 -24.16 -2.00 -6.44
N TRP A 184 -23.56 -2.97 -5.76
CA TRP A 184 -24.15 -3.64 -4.59
C TRP A 184 -23.32 -3.52 -3.31
N VAL A 185 -22.05 -3.12 -3.43
CA VAL A 185 -21.12 -3.01 -2.29
C VAL A 185 -20.32 -1.72 -2.38
N CYS A 186 -19.97 -1.20 -1.20
CA CYS A 186 -19.19 0.03 -1.04
C CYS A 186 -17.70 -0.18 -1.30
N ALA A 187 -17.20 -1.36 -0.93
CA ALA A 187 -15.86 -1.83 -1.18
C ALA A 187 -15.88 -3.36 -1.10
N HIS A 188 -14.85 -3.99 -1.65
CA HIS A 188 -14.63 -5.41 -1.46
C HIS A 188 -13.14 -5.74 -1.54
N ALA A 189 -12.70 -6.69 -0.73
CA ALA A 189 -11.36 -7.24 -0.81
C ALA A 189 -11.28 -8.42 -1.79
N TRP A 190 -10.17 -8.52 -2.52
CA TRP A 190 -9.78 -9.74 -3.23
C TRP A 190 -8.41 -10.21 -2.77
N GLN A 191 -8.29 -11.51 -2.53
CA GLN A 191 -7.07 -12.15 -2.06
C GLN A 191 -6.35 -12.81 -3.24
N SER A 192 -5.12 -12.41 -3.52
CA SER A 192 -4.22 -13.24 -4.34
C SER A 192 -3.85 -14.48 -3.53
N LEU A 193 -4.17 -15.68 -4.05
CA LEU A 193 -3.82 -16.97 -3.43
C LEU A 193 -2.29 -17.17 -3.26
N GLY A 194 -1.48 -16.35 -3.93
CA GLY A 194 -0.05 -16.19 -3.63
C GLY A 194 0.20 -15.10 -2.58
N ILE A 195 0.70 -15.53 -1.42
CA ILE A 195 1.40 -14.75 -0.37
C ILE A 195 1.03 -13.26 -0.34
N GLY A 196 -0.09 -12.94 0.32
CA GLY A 196 -0.23 -11.66 1.00
C GLY A 196 -0.32 -10.40 0.14
N ARG A 197 -0.74 -10.50 -1.13
CA ARG A 197 -1.12 -9.34 -1.96
C ARG A 197 -2.64 -9.24 -2.03
N GLY A 198 -3.22 -8.53 -1.07
CA GLY A 198 -4.66 -8.19 -1.10
C GLY A 198 -4.88 -6.88 -1.82
N VAL A 199 -5.94 -6.83 -2.63
CA VAL A 199 -6.42 -5.60 -3.25
C VAL A 199 -7.73 -5.24 -2.57
N ILE A 200 -7.81 -4.01 -2.07
CA ILE A 200 -9.08 -3.44 -1.63
C ILE A 200 -9.63 -2.65 -2.82
N VAL A 201 -10.73 -3.13 -3.37
CA VAL A 201 -11.50 -2.42 -4.40
C VAL A 201 -12.50 -1.53 -3.71
N VAL A 202 -12.58 -0.28 -4.13
CA VAL A 202 -13.36 0.75 -3.48
C VAL A 202 -14.21 1.46 -4.53
N CYS A 203 -15.49 1.62 -4.23
CA CYS A 203 -16.49 2.09 -5.19
C CYS A 203 -16.80 3.58 -4.96
N ASP A 204 -17.08 4.31 -6.04
CA ASP A 204 -17.23 5.78 -5.98
C ASP A 204 -18.34 6.28 -5.03
N HIS A 205 -19.39 5.49 -4.81
CA HIS A 205 -20.49 5.81 -3.87
C HIS A 205 -20.18 5.47 -2.40
N TRP A 206 -18.92 5.20 -2.03
CA TRP A 206 -18.53 4.88 -0.66
C TRP A 206 -19.00 5.86 0.44
N ALA A 207 -19.34 7.10 0.07
CA ALA A 207 -19.74 8.17 0.97
C ALA A 207 -21.20 8.00 1.41
N ASP A 208 -21.99 7.29 0.60
CA ASP A 208 -23.38 6.93 0.91
C ASP A 208 -23.46 5.71 1.83
N CYS A 209 -22.30 5.13 2.15
CA CYS A 209 -22.22 3.91 2.93
C CYS A 209 -22.28 4.18 4.43
N ARG A 210 -22.86 3.21 5.14
CA ARG A 210 -23.06 3.30 6.59
C ARG A 210 -21.76 3.36 7.38
N LEU A 211 -20.67 2.79 6.86
CA LEU A 211 -19.37 2.78 7.52
C LEU A 211 -18.55 3.98 7.04
N SER A 212 -17.88 4.66 7.97
CA SER A 212 -16.85 5.63 7.61
C SER A 212 -15.75 4.96 6.77
N LEU A 213 -15.08 5.72 5.91
CA LEU A 213 -14.03 5.18 5.05
C LEU A 213 -12.96 4.42 5.85
N LYS A 214 -12.58 4.95 7.03
CA LYS A 214 -11.70 4.27 8.00
C LYS A 214 -12.21 2.86 8.33
N CYS A 215 -13.46 2.73 8.76
CA CYS A 215 -14.02 1.43 9.16
C CYS A 215 -14.29 0.50 7.98
N LEU A 216 -14.65 1.04 6.82
CA LEU A 216 -14.79 0.29 5.58
C LEU A 216 -13.46 -0.35 5.17
N LEU A 217 -12.37 0.43 5.15
CA LEU A 217 -11.04 -0.10 4.84
C LEU A 217 -10.59 -1.15 5.86
N ALA A 218 -10.85 -0.94 7.15
CA ALA A 218 -10.52 -1.93 8.18
C ALA A 218 -11.31 -3.23 8.02
N HIS A 219 -12.59 -3.15 7.67
CA HIS A 219 -13.43 -4.31 7.36
C HIS A 219 -12.83 -5.10 6.19
N GLU A 220 -12.61 -4.44 5.06
CA GLU A 220 -12.11 -5.12 3.85
C GLU A 220 -10.71 -5.67 4.04
N PHE A 221 -9.85 -4.93 4.73
CA PHE A 221 -8.52 -5.41 5.05
C PHE A 221 -8.54 -6.64 5.98
N SER A 222 -9.57 -6.77 6.82
CA SER A 222 -9.75 -7.96 7.65
C SER A 222 -10.02 -9.21 6.82
N HIS A 223 -10.69 -9.09 5.67
CA HIS A 223 -10.83 -10.20 4.71
C HIS A 223 -9.50 -10.54 4.06
N VAL A 224 -8.66 -9.53 3.75
CA VAL A 224 -7.32 -9.74 3.18
C VAL A 224 -6.40 -10.55 4.10
N ILE A 225 -6.46 -10.31 5.41
CA ILE A 225 -5.55 -10.94 6.38
C ILE A 225 -6.17 -12.10 7.16
N GLY A 226 -7.49 -12.22 7.17
CA GLY A 226 -8.26 -13.12 8.05
C GLY A 226 -8.60 -14.50 7.46
N TRP A 227 -7.80 -15.01 6.53
CA TRP A 227 -8.08 -16.29 5.84
C TRP A 227 -7.92 -17.55 6.71
N ASP A 228 -7.33 -17.41 7.90
CA ASP A 228 -7.17 -18.53 8.84
C ASP A 228 -8.54 -18.91 9.48
N PRO A 229 -8.96 -20.19 9.43
CA PRO A 229 -10.16 -20.69 10.10
C PRO A 229 -10.28 -20.29 11.58
N ALA A 230 -9.16 -20.06 12.27
CA ALA A 230 -9.13 -19.58 13.66
C ALA A 230 -9.70 -18.15 13.85
N HIS A 231 -9.85 -17.40 12.76
CA HIS A 231 -10.33 -16.02 12.73
C HIS A 231 -11.78 -15.88 12.21
N ARG A 232 -12.59 -16.94 12.23
CA ARG A 232 -14.03 -16.85 11.89
C ARG A 232 -14.71 -15.70 12.64
N GLY A 233 -15.43 -14.85 11.90
CA GLY A 233 -16.16 -13.71 12.44
C GLY A 233 -15.30 -12.48 12.77
N ILE A 234 -14.00 -12.49 12.48
CA ILE A 234 -13.09 -11.36 12.79
C ILE A 234 -13.51 -10.08 12.08
N VAL A 235 -13.98 -10.18 10.85
CA VAL A 235 -14.42 -9.05 10.03
C VAL A 235 -15.55 -8.29 10.72
N ARG A 236 -16.63 -8.99 11.10
CA ARG A 236 -17.76 -8.39 11.82
C ARG A 236 -17.33 -7.82 13.17
N LYS A 237 -16.32 -8.42 13.81
CA LYS A 237 -15.79 -7.95 15.09
C LYS A 237 -15.00 -6.64 14.91
N VAL A 238 -14.15 -6.55 13.90
CA VAL A 238 -13.40 -5.34 13.54
C VAL A 238 -14.35 -4.20 13.18
N GLU A 239 -15.38 -4.47 12.39
CA GLU A 239 -16.40 -3.48 12.05
C GLU A 239 -17.05 -2.90 13.31
N LYS A 240 -17.59 -3.76 14.20
CA LYS A 240 -18.20 -3.33 15.46
C LYS A 240 -17.24 -2.51 16.32
N CYS A 241 -16.01 -3.00 16.49
CA CYS A 241 -15.01 -2.31 17.30
C CYS A 241 -14.58 -0.96 16.70
N CYS A 242 -14.53 -0.85 15.37
CA CYS A 242 -14.21 0.41 14.70
C CYS A 242 -15.32 1.44 14.85
N THR A 243 -16.59 1.02 14.78
CA THR A 243 -17.75 1.92 14.94
C THR A 243 -17.99 2.40 16.37
N GLN A 244 -17.35 1.75 17.35
CA GLN A 244 -17.44 2.10 18.78
C GLN A 244 -16.35 3.08 19.25
N GLN A 245 -15.48 3.52 18.35
CA GLN A 245 -14.42 4.51 18.59
C GLN A 245 -14.77 5.88 18.04
#